data_AF-A0AAN6KFC2-F1
#
_entry.id   AF-A0AAN6KFC2-F1
#
_cell.length_a   1.000
_cell.length_b   1.000
_cell.length_c   1.000
_cell.angle_alpha   90.00
_cell.angle_beta   90.00
_cell.angle_gamma   90.00
#
_symmetry.space_group_name_H-M   'P 1'
#
loop_
_entity.id
_entity.type
_entity.pdbx_description
1 polymer ?
#
loop_
_entity_poly.entity_id
_entity_poly.type
_entity_poly.pdbx_seq_one_letter_code
_entity_poly.pdbx_strand_id
1 'polypeptide(L)'
;MVNEIPKTLGGHPSVPEHLRPQYPTSWEIMAMPGPHQEGYLTDEDVDMIYSSELKVSHNASRSGIRLVPPRAPQWSRKDGGEGGSHPSNLVEYGYPLGTLNWTGDDPCIFPIDWWKLGQIKAGNTMQYKRVSLEEALSLRKKVEEYLVAIHKAIESGSFEGVQALETTYSPSGAYGKAVVAERPAKGNEPQVRYRQGGDDHLLVEYGNEQFDLNHRCRVTALEKVLRGPDAPAWLKETLTNTVGCCTSLLLFYNGAKLDRERLVKYLQSLEDQLGDLSKIKVPCRRFRLPLSFESKEQTEATQRYMETQRPHAPYLPDNLEFTAKNNAFSPDQLKHNLLNGTLMTVVVGFFCGNTVSLPVDPRMRMASPKTNPSRVFTPEGTFGWGGSCGSIYPVDSPGGYMMLGRTVPCFDYLGYKDGFSLEKPWLFQDFDLLTFYQVTEEELNEKLGYFRSGRYKFEWDDVEFDMAEHNKLLQDTAEEVKQLREKQTKVQDELVAAENESLQKWREDKEKNKVDESTLDALLADPAISTIDSPMDANVWKVLVDEGDEIKANQVCAILEAMKLVEKRCHDVVAEISVQAPWDIKKCKVEKLLVRPGEIVKAGGRIALIRQEN
;
A
#
# COMPACT_ATOMS: atom_id res chain seq x y z
N MET A 1 -7.91 27.50 -16.34
CA MET A 1 -6.88 27.09 -17.32
C MET A 1 -6.32 28.33 -17.96
N VAL A 2 -5.00 28.41 -18.13
CA VAL A 2 -4.34 29.54 -18.81
C VAL A 2 -4.57 29.34 -20.30
N ASN A 3 -5.37 30.22 -20.92
CA ASN A 3 -5.80 30.08 -22.31
C ASN A 3 -4.70 30.38 -23.34
N GLU A 4 -3.63 31.06 -22.93
CA GLU A 4 -2.47 31.38 -23.77
C GLU A 4 -1.19 31.14 -22.97
N ILE A 5 -0.41 30.12 -23.34
CA ILE A 5 0.93 29.91 -22.77
C ILE A 5 1.86 30.97 -23.41
N PRO A 6 2.45 31.88 -22.64
CA PRO A 6 3.28 32.94 -23.20
C PRO A 6 4.52 32.37 -23.88
N LYS A 7 4.84 32.88 -25.06
CA LYS A 7 6.01 32.48 -25.86
C LYS A 7 7.35 32.80 -25.19
N THR A 8 7.36 33.72 -24.22
CA THR A 8 8.54 34.10 -23.45
C THR A 8 8.15 34.41 -22.01
N LEU A 9 8.99 34.01 -21.05
CA LEU A 9 8.78 34.30 -19.62
C LEU A 9 9.13 35.74 -19.24
N GLY A 10 9.57 36.58 -20.18
CA GLY A 10 10.16 37.91 -19.95
C GLY A 10 9.24 38.98 -19.33
N GLY A 11 7.97 38.66 -19.08
CA GLY A 11 7.02 39.51 -18.35
C GLY A 11 6.29 38.80 -17.22
N HIS A 12 6.64 37.53 -16.93
CA HIS A 12 6.07 36.83 -15.79
C HIS A 12 6.76 37.26 -14.50
N PRO A 13 6.00 37.54 -13.42
CA PRO A 13 6.60 37.80 -12.11
C PRO A 13 7.44 36.60 -11.71
N SER A 14 8.73 36.84 -11.48
CA SER A 14 9.67 35.83 -10.99
C SER A 14 9.82 35.99 -9.49
N VAL A 15 9.63 34.91 -8.74
CA VAL A 15 9.92 34.91 -7.30
C VAL A 15 11.44 35.08 -7.11
N PRO A 16 11.90 36.09 -6.35
CA PRO A 16 13.31 36.27 -6.02
C PRO A 16 13.96 35.01 -5.46
N GLU A 17 15.21 34.73 -5.83
CA GLU A 17 15.90 33.48 -5.45
C GLU A 17 15.93 33.23 -3.94
N HIS A 18 16.16 34.26 -3.13
CA HIS A 18 16.19 34.17 -1.67
C HIS A 18 14.84 33.80 -1.03
N LEU A 19 13.73 33.96 -1.76
CA LEU A 19 12.39 33.58 -1.31
C LEU A 19 12.02 32.15 -1.74
N ARG A 20 12.73 31.55 -2.69
CA ARG A 20 12.41 30.21 -3.18
C ARG A 20 12.73 29.16 -2.11
N PRO A 21 11.90 28.11 -1.96
CA PRO A 21 12.23 26.97 -1.12
C PRO A 21 13.57 26.34 -1.52
N GLN A 22 14.28 25.78 -0.54
CA GLN A 22 15.54 25.08 -0.77
C GLN A 22 15.26 23.60 -1.11
N TYR A 23 16.01 23.06 -2.06
CA TYR A 23 15.88 21.67 -2.55
C TYR A 23 17.19 20.90 -2.33
N PRO A 24 17.52 20.54 -1.07
CA PRO A 24 18.75 19.83 -0.76
C PRO A 24 18.69 18.37 -1.24
N THR A 25 19.81 17.66 -1.13
CA THR A 25 19.87 16.20 -1.32
C THR A 25 19.73 15.42 0.00
N SER A 26 19.90 16.09 1.14
CA SER A 26 19.62 15.59 2.49
C SER A 26 18.47 16.41 3.10
N TRP A 27 17.37 15.73 3.43
CA TRP A 27 16.11 16.35 3.81
C TRP A 27 15.77 16.17 5.29
N GLU A 28 15.29 17.23 5.93
CA GLU A 28 14.66 17.11 7.25
C GLU A 28 13.14 17.04 7.10
N ILE A 29 12.54 15.96 7.59
CA ILE A 29 11.09 15.70 7.54
C ILE A 29 10.53 15.72 8.96
N MET A 30 9.55 16.59 9.20
CA MET A 30 8.93 16.70 10.52
C MET A 30 7.94 15.56 10.70
N ALA A 31 7.98 14.90 11.86
CA ALA A 31 7.11 13.77 12.16
C ALA A 31 6.62 13.81 13.61
N MET A 32 5.34 13.52 13.78
CA MET A 32 4.71 13.31 15.08
C MET A 32 4.77 11.82 15.45
N PRO A 33 4.85 11.46 16.74
CA PRO A 33 4.65 10.09 17.19
C PRO A 33 3.35 9.45 16.67
N GLY A 34 3.40 8.16 16.34
CA GLY A 34 2.20 7.35 16.07
C GLY A 34 2.00 6.95 14.60
N PRO A 35 0.90 6.23 14.29
CA PRO A 35 -0.08 5.69 15.24
C PRO A 35 0.45 4.47 16.03
N HIS A 36 1.41 3.73 15.49
CA HIS A 36 1.84 2.41 16.00
C HIS A 36 3.35 2.31 16.29
N GLN A 37 4.00 3.37 16.75
CA GLN A 37 5.39 3.25 17.22
C GLN A 37 5.46 2.62 18.63
N GLU A 38 4.57 3.04 19.54
CA GLU A 38 4.54 2.60 20.94
C GLU A 38 3.95 1.19 21.04
N GLY A 39 4.70 0.28 21.65
CA GLY A 39 4.29 -1.12 21.86
C GLY A 39 4.55 -2.06 20.66
N TYR A 40 5.00 -1.53 19.51
CA TYR A 40 5.30 -2.34 18.32
C TYR A 40 6.79 -2.34 17.99
N LEU A 41 7.45 -1.19 18.13
CA LEU A 41 8.90 -1.05 18.01
C LEU A 41 9.52 -0.99 19.40
N THR A 42 10.78 -1.38 19.52
CA THR A 42 11.53 -1.13 20.77
C THR A 42 11.82 0.36 20.91
N ASP A 43 12.01 0.86 22.13
CA ASP A 43 12.36 2.26 22.35
C ASP A 43 13.68 2.64 21.63
N GLU A 44 14.64 1.71 21.58
CA GLU A 44 15.90 1.88 20.84
C GLU A 44 15.66 2.07 19.35
N ASP A 45 14.75 1.30 18.75
CA ASP A 45 14.43 1.41 17.32
C ASP A 45 13.58 2.65 17.01
N VAL A 46 12.70 3.04 17.92
CA VAL A 46 12.02 4.33 17.82
C VAL A 46 13.05 5.44 17.81
N ASP A 47 14.05 5.45 18.70
CA ASP A 47 15.13 6.44 18.70
C ASP A 47 15.99 6.38 17.43
N MET A 48 16.34 5.17 16.98
CA MET A 48 17.11 4.94 15.75
C MET A 48 16.45 5.58 14.53
N ILE A 49 15.12 5.51 14.39
CA ILE A 49 14.39 6.10 13.25
C ILE A 49 14.56 7.62 13.19
N TYR A 50 14.59 8.31 14.34
CA TYR A 50 14.74 9.77 14.37
C TYR A 50 16.22 10.21 14.39
N SER A 51 17.13 9.37 14.89
CA SER A 51 18.56 9.70 14.92
C SER A 51 19.28 9.37 13.62
N SER A 52 18.74 8.48 12.79
CA SER A 52 19.42 7.98 11.58
C SER A 52 19.10 8.80 10.33
N GLU A 53 20.07 8.82 9.42
CA GLU A 53 19.88 9.28 8.05
C GLU A 53 19.39 8.10 7.20
N LEU A 54 18.16 8.21 6.69
CA LEU A 54 17.47 7.19 5.90
C LEU A 54 17.71 7.44 4.41
N LYS A 55 18.17 6.44 3.68
CA LYS A 55 18.41 6.57 2.25
C LYS A 55 17.14 6.28 1.45
N VAL A 56 16.91 7.06 0.39
CA VAL A 56 15.78 6.87 -0.51
C VAL A 56 16.13 5.81 -1.56
N SER A 57 15.30 4.77 -1.63
CA SER A 57 15.44 3.67 -2.57
C SER A 57 15.03 4.09 -3.99
N HIS A 58 15.51 3.34 -4.99
CA HIS A 58 15.08 3.47 -6.38
C HIS A 58 13.61 3.07 -6.59
N ASN A 59 13.05 2.27 -5.68
CA ASN A 59 11.62 1.91 -5.66
C ASN A 59 10.76 3.00 -5.00
N ALA A 60 11.00 4.26 -5.36
CA ALA A 60 10.22 5.41 -4.92
C ALA A 60 9.37 5.96 -6.07
N SER A 61 8.07 6.14 -5.82
CA SER A 61 7.14 6.77 -6.77
C SER A 61 6.01 7.46 -6.02
N ARG A 62 5.04 8.02 -6.77
CA ARG A 62 3.84 8.66 -6.19
C ARG A 62 3.00 7.71 -5.32
N SER A 63 3.08 6.40 -5.55
CA SER A 63 2.37 5.40 -4.74
C SER A 63 3.09 5.04 -3.44
N GLY A 64 4.38 5.36 -3.33
CA GLY A 64 5.13 5.18 -2.11
C GLY A 64 6.63 5.40 -2.28
N ILE A 65 7.26 5.99 -1.26
CA ILE A 65 8.69 6.26 -1.20
C ILE A 65 9.33 5.24 -0.28
N ARG A 66 9.98 4.23 -0.86
CA ARG A 66 10.71 3.20 -0.11
C ARG A 66 11.99 3.79 0.49
N LEU A 67 12.21 3.53 1.77
CA LEU A 67 13.39 3.97 2.51
C LEU A 67 14.27 2.79 2.88
N VAL A 68 15.56 3.05 3.06
CA VAL A 68 16.57 2.08 3.50
C VAL A 68 17.12 2.56 4.84
N PRO A 69 16.68 1.95 5.97
CA PRO A 69 17.23 2.23 7.28
C PRO A 69 18.63 1.61 7.43
N PRO A 70 19.43 2.03 8.44
CA PRO A 70 20.75 1.44 8.69
C PRO A 70 20.68 -0.05 9.04
N ARG A 71 19.58 -0.48 9.66
CA ARG A 71 19.22 -1.89 9.89
C ARG A 71 17.70 -2.04 9.97
N ALA A 72 17.21 -3.27 9.84
CA ALA A 72 15.83 -3.60 10.19
C ALA A 72 15.55 -3.26 11.67
N PRO A 73 14.34 -2.81 12.00
CA PRO A 73 13.96 -2.55 13.39
C PRO A 73 13.81 -3.86 14.16
N GLN A 74 14.00 -3.81 15.48
CA GLN A 74 13.55 -4.86 16.36
C GLN A 74 12.10 -4.58 16.76
N TRP A 75 11.32 -5.65 16.76
CA TRP A 75 9.89 -5.61 17.07
C TRP A 75 9.68 -5.95 18.54
N SER A 76 8.83 -5.19 19.22
CA SER A 76 8.43 -5.41 20.62
C SER A 76 7.45 -6.58 20.80
N ARG A 77 7.07 -7.23 19.70
CA ARG A 77 6.13 -8.35 19.67
C ARG A 77 6.64 -9.46 18.74
N LYS A 78 6.21 -10.68 19.02
CA LYS A 78 6.63 -11.89 18.29
C LYS A 78 5.97 -12.07 16.92
N ASP A 79 4.74 -11.59 16.76
CA ASP A 79 3.92 -11.71 15.56
C ASP A 79 2.84 -10.61 15.53
N GLY A 80 2.07 -10.54 14.44
CA GLY A 80 0.94 -9.61 14.27
C GLY A 80 -0.43 -10.18 14.62
N GLY A 81 -0.51 -11.35 15.28
CA GLY A 81 -1.77 -12.03 15.57
C GLY A 81 -2.63 -12.24 14.31
N GLU A 82 -3.89 -11.81 14.36
CA GLU A 82 -4.82 -11.92 13.22
C GLU A 82 -4.49 -10.98 12.04
N GLY A 83 -3.61 -9.99 12.24
CA GLY A 83 -3.05 -9.19 11.15
C GLY A 83 -2.11 -9.99 10.24
N GLY A 84 -1.50 -11.06 10.78
CA GLY A 84 -0.59 -11.95 10.06
C GLY A 84 0.67 -12.32 10.85
N SER A 85 1.49 -13.21 10.29
CA SER A 85 2.64 -13.81 10.98
C SER A 85 3.79 -12.83 11.30
N HIS A 86 4.04 -11.84 10.44
CA HIS A 86 5.10 -10.86 10.68
C HIS A 86 4.74 -9.87 11.80
N PRO A 87 5.66 -9.50 12.71
CA PRO A 87 5.42 -8.51 13.77
C PRO A 87 5.02 -7.11 13.32
N SER A 88 5.17 -6.75 12.05
CA SER A 88 4.67 -5.46 11.53
C SER A 88 3.20 -5.51 11.11
N ASN A 89 2.62 -6.70 10.98
CA ASN A 89 1.26 -6.86 10.49
C ASN A 89 0.22 -6.41 11.53
N LEU A 90 -0.69 -5.54 11.13
CA LEU A 90 -1.81 -5.11 11.95
C LEU A 90 -3.11 -5.63 11.33
N VAL A 91 -4.18 -5.70 12.14
CA VAL A 91 -5.54 -5.71 11.59
C VAL A 91 -5.67 -4.47 10.72
N GLU A 92 -6.12 -4.63 9.48
CA GLU A 92 -6.11 -3.55 8.49
C GLU A 92 -6.80 -2.30 9.05
N TYR A 93 -6.14 -1.15 8.89
CA TYR A 93 -6.59 0.14 9.38
C TYR A 93 -6.41 1.22 8.30
N GLY A 94 -7.10 2.35 8.43
CA GLY A 94 -6.89 3.47 7.53
C GLY A 94 -5.52 4.11 7.79
N TYR A 95 -4.70 4.30 6.75
CA TYR A 95 -3.38 4.92 6.89
C TYR A 95 -3.49 6.46 6.93
N PRO A 96 -2.98 7.12 7.98
CA PRO A 96 -2.80 8.56 7.94
C PRO A 96 -1.86 8.97 6.79
N LEU A 97 -2.16 10.07 6.12
CA LEU A 97 -1.35 10.52 4.98
C LEU A 97 0.06 10.88 5.44
N GLY A 98 1.05 10.49 4.63
CA GLY A 98 2.47 10.75 4.90
C GLY A 98 3.07 9.93 6.04
N THR A 99 2.35 8.94 6.57
CA THR A 99 2.88 8.00 7.57
C THR A 99 4.02 7.14 7.02
N LEU A 100 4.92 6.71 7.92
CA LEU A 100 5.93 5.69 7.64
C LEU A 100 5.31 4.30 7.84
N ASN A 101 4.99 3.62 6.75
CA ASN A 101 4.41 2.29 6.78
C ASN A 101 5.48 1.19 6.71
N TRP A 102 5.48 0.25 7.65
CA TRP A 102 6.41 -0.89 7.67
C TRP A 102 5.82 -2.09 6.93
N THR A 103 6.29 -2.34 5.71
CA THR A 103 5.87 -3.50 4.90
C THR A 103 6.81 -4.67 5.13
N GLY A 104 6.60 -5.41 6.21
CA GLY A 104 7.63 -6.30 6.77
C GLY A 104 8.70 -5.48 7.49
N ASP A 105 9.97 -5.77 7.22
CA ASP A 105 11.12 -5.03 7.75
C ASP A 105 11.55 -3.82 6.88
N ASP A 106 10.86 -3.61 5.75
CA ASP A 106 11.16 -2.51 4.84
C ASP A 106 10.13 -1.37 4.97
N PRO A 107 10.57 -0.13 5.27
CA PRO A 107 9.69 1.01 5.42
C PRO A 107 9.36 1.70 4.08
N CYS A 108 8.16 2.27 3.98
CA CYS A 108 7.68 3.04 2.85
C CYS A 108 6.80 4.20 3.32
N ILE A 109 7.04 5.41 2.80
CA ILE A 109 6.17 6.57 3.05
C ILE A 109 5.08 6.62 2.00
N PHE A 110 3.86 7.03 2.36
CA PHE A 110 2.79 7.37 1.41
C PHE A 110 2.71 8.89 1.18
N PRO A 111 3.29 9.42 0.09
CA PRO A 111 3.76 10.81 0.04
C PRO A 111 2.71 11.88 -0.33
N ILE A 112 1.41 11.58 -0.23
CA ILE A 112 0.33 12.39 -0.83
C ILE A 112 0.42 13.86 -0.38
N ASP A 113 0.56 14.76 -1.37
CA ASP A 113 0.52 16.23 -1.29
C ASP A 113 1.47 16.94 -0.30
N TRP A 114 2.54 16.27 0.14
CA TRP A 114 3.59 16.91 0.95
C TRP A 114 4.78 17.36 0.10
N TRP A 115 5.00 18.68 0.04
CA TRP A 115 5.92 19.28 -0.93
C TRP A 115 7.35 18.75 -0.86
N LYS A 116 7.90 18.48 0.35
CA LYS A 116 9.25 17.89 0.50
C LYS A 116 9.30 16.47 -0.07
N LEU A 117 8.31 15.64 0.25
CA LEU A 117 8.22 14.27 -0.27
C LEU A 117 7.98 14.23 -1.78
N GLY A 118 7.35 15.26 -2.35
CA GLY A 118 7.22 15.41 -3.80
C GLY A 118 8.52 15.76 -4.54
N GLN A 119 9.58 16.14 -3.81
CA GLN A 119 10.87 16.58 -4.38
C GLN A 119 12.00 15.59 -4.11
N ILE A 120 11.83 14.72 -3.12
CA ILE A 120 12.82 13.72 -2.78
C ILE A 120 12.93 12.68 -3.90
N LYS A 121 14.16 12.24 -4.21
CA LYS A 121 14.44 11.28 -5.29
C LYS A 121 15.40 10.19 -4.85
N ALA A 122 15.49 9.11 -5.63
CA ALA A 122 16.43 8.03 -5.42
C ALA A 122 17.86 8.57 -5.20
N GLY A 123 18.54 8.02 -4.18
CA GLY A 123 19.88 8.46 -3.79
C GLY A 123 19.92 9.70 -2.89
N ASN A 124 18.81 10.42 -2.68
CA ASN A 124 18.71 11.38 -1.58
C ASN A 124 18.69 10.66 -0.23
N THR A 125 18.88 11.45 0.81
CA THR A 125 18.73 11.02 2.19
C THR A 125 17.73 11.89 2.92
N MET A 126 17.17 11.36 4.00
CA MET A 126 16.29 12.12 4.89
C MET A 126 16.44 11.71 6.34
N GLN A 127 16.19 12.65 7.25
CA GLN A 127 16.12 12.39 8.69
C GLN A 127 14.77 12.89 9.21
N TYR A 128 14.14 12.10 10.08
CA TYR A 128 12.94 12.53 10.79
C TYR A 128 13.29 13.42 11.97
N LYS A 129 12.54 14.52 12.13
CA LYS A 129 12.62 15.41 13.28
C LYS A 129 11.31 15.35 14.06
N ARG A 130 11.38 15.02 15.34
CA ARG A 130 10.21 14.89 16.23
C ARG A 130 9.56 16.25 16.46
N VAL A 131 8.26 16.35 16.23
CA VAL A 131 7.46 17.54 16.54
C VAL A 131 6.24 17.16 17.39
N SER A 132 5.85 18.04 18.29
CA SER A 132 4.53 18.05 18.94
C SER A 132 3.46 18.51 17.95
N LEU A 133 2.18 18.35 18.32
CA LEU A 133 1.07 18.84 17.49
C LEU A 133 1.16 20.37 17.32
N GLU A 134 1.43 21.09 18.40
CA GLU A 134 1.50 22.55 18.42
C GLU A 134 2.64 23.06 17.52
N GLU A 135 3.80 22.40 17.55
CA GLU A 135 4.92 22.71 16.66
C GLU A 135 4.60 22.40 15.20
N ALA A 136 3.97 21.25 14.91
CA ALA A 136 3.56 20.88 13.56
C ALA A 136 2.55 21.90 12.98
N LEU A 137 1.54 22.28 13.76
CA LEU A 137 0.55 23.28 13.36
C LEU A 137 1.16 24.68 13.21
N SER A 138 2.13 25.04 14.06
CA SER A 138 2.88 26.29 13.94
C SER A 138 3.71 26.34 12.65
N LEU A 139 4.43 25.26 12.32
CA LEU A 139 5.18 25.14 11.08
C LEU A 139 4.27 25.19 9.85
N ARG A 140 3.12 24.52 9.90
CA ARG A 140 2.11 24.60 8.84
C ARG A 140 1.57 26.01 8.66
N LYS A 141 1.32 26.73 9.75
CA LYS A 141 0.90 28.15 9.70
C LYS A 141 1.94 29.02 8.99
N LYS A 142 3.23 28.81 9.27
CA LYS A 142 4.32 29.52 8.58
C LYS A 142 4.32 29.24 7.07
N VAL A 143 4.05 28.00 6.65
CA VAL A 143 3.93 27.65 5.22
C VAL A 143 2.78 28.42 4.57
N GLU A 144 1.61 28.46 5.21
CA GLU A 144 0.44 29.18 4.70
C GLU A 144 0.70 30.70 4.61
N GLU A 145 1.29 31.29 5.65
CA GLU A 145 1.67 32.71 5.68
C GLU A 145 2.66 33.05 4.57
N TYR A 146 3.65 32.19 4.33
CA TYR A 146 4.60 32.33 3.23
C TYR A 146 3.88 32.29 1.86
N LEU A 147 2.99 31.33 1.64
CA LEU A 147 2.24 31.22 0.37
C LEU A 147 1.35 32.46 0.13
N VAL A 148 0.65 32.94 1.16
CA VAL A 148 -0.16 34.16 1.10
C VAL A 148 0.70 35.39 0.80
N ALA A 149 1.88 35.50 1.42
CA ALA A 149 2.81 36.61 1.18
C ALA A 149 3.35 36.60 -0.27
N ILE A 150 3.73 35.43 -0.79
CA ILE A 150 4.17 35.27 -2.18
C ILE A 150 3.05 35.62 -3.15
N HIS A 151 1.83 35.16 -2.91
CA HIS A 151 0.68 35.47 -3.74
C HIS A 151 0.42 36.99 -3.82
N LYS A 152 0.38 37.68 -2.67
CA LYS A 152 0.21 39.14 -2.61
C LYS A 152 1.35 39.90 -3.29
N ALA A 153 2.59 39.41 -3.18
CA ALA A 153 3.74 40.00 -3.82
C ALA A 153 3.66 39.90 -5.35
N ILE A 154 3.19 38.76 -5.85
CA ILE A 154 2.93 38.54 -7.28
C ILE A 154 1.83 39.50 -7.78
N GLU A 155 0.74 39.65 -7.03
CA GLU A 155 -0.37 40.55 -7.41
C GLU A 155 0.03 42.03 -7.39
N SER A 156 0.82 42.45 -6.40
CA SER A 156 1.26 43.85 -6.27
C SER A 156 2.50 44.19 -7.12
N GLY A 157 3.19 43.18 -7.65
CA GLY A 157 4.44 43.36 -8.38
C GLY A 157 5.65 43.73 -7.50
N SER A 158 5.53 43.63 -6.17
CA SER A 158 6.61 43.92 -5.22
C SER A 158 6.79 42.79 -4.20
N PHE A 159 8.03 42.33 -4.05
CA PHE A 159 8.42 41.31 -3.05
C PHE A 159 9.04 41.95 -1.78
N GLU A 160 8.93 43.27 -1.63
CA GLU A 160 9.47 43.97 -0.45
C GLU A 160 8.76 43.50 0.84
N GLY A 161 9.55 43.13 1.85
CA GLY A 161 9.05 42.68 3.15
C GLY A 161 8.59 41.21 3.20
N VAL A 162 8.57 40.50 2.07
CA VAL A 162 8.29 39.05 2.05
C VAL A 162 9.45 38.30 2.70
N GLN A 163 9.13 37.37 3.61
CA GLN A 163 10.12 36.53 4.27
C GLN A 163 10.27 35.20 3.52
N ALA A 164 11.48 34.64 3.54
CA ALA A 164 11.73 33.30 3.04
C ALA A 164 10.99 32.26 3.89
N LEU A 165 10.69 31.10 3.29
CA LEU A 165 10.04 30.01 4.01
C LEU A 165 10.92 29.50 5.15
N GLU A 166 10.54 29.79 6.39
CA GLU A 166 11.20 29.27 7.58
C GLU A 166 10.62 27.89 7.95
N THR A 167 11.45 26.85 7.89
CA THR A 167 11.08 25.49 8.31
C THR A 167 11.74 25.05 9.62
N THR A 168 12.47 25.95 10.26
CA THR A 168 13.11 25.74 11.57
C THR A 168 12.12 25.91 12.72
N TYR A 169 12.33 25.12 13.76
CA TYR A 169 11.62 25.20 15.03
C TYR A 169 12.57 24.91 16.19
N SER A 170 12.18 25.29 17.39
CA SER A 170 12.87 24.91 18.62
C SER A 170 12.12 23.73 19.24
N PRO A 171 12.72 22.54 19.33
CA PRO A 171 12.04 21.38 19.88
C PRO A 171 11.74 21.56 21.37
N SER A 172 10.47 21.40 21.74
CA SER A 172 9.97 21.44 23.11
C SER A 172 10.40 20.22 23.94
N GLY A 173 10.75 19.11 23.28
CA GLY A 173 10.98 17.82 23.94
C GLY A 173 9.70 17.11 24.40
N ALA A 174 8.54 17.76 24.31
CA ALA A 174 7.24 17.26 24.74
C ALA A 174 6.40 16.78 23.54
N TYR A 175 6.90 15.78 22.82
CA TYR A 175 6.32 15.33 21.54
C TYR A 175 4.97 14.59 21.66
N GLY A 176 4.52 14.30 22.89
CA GLY A 176 3.31 13.53 23.15
C GLY A 176 3.50 12.02 22.94
N LYS A 177 2.38 11.29 22.98
CA LYS A 177 2.33 9.82 22.84
C LYS A 177 1.46 9.39 21.68
N ALA A 178 1.74 8.24 21.08
CA ALA A 178 0.96 7.69 19.99
C ALA A 178 -0.53 7.51 20.37
N VAL A 179 -0.81 7.04 21.59
CA VAL A 179 -2.17 6.98 22.15
C VAL A 179 -2.45 8.28 22.92
N VAL A 180 -3.41 9.07 22.45
CA VAL A 180 -3.77 10.36 23.04
C VAL A 180 -4.91 10.25 24.06
N ALA A 181 -5.74 9.21 23.96
CA ALA A 181 -6.75 8.88 24.94
C ALA A 181 -7.13 7.40 24.84
N GLU A 182 -7.64 6.84 25.94
CA GLU A 182 -8.13 5.47 26.00
C GLU A 182 -9.37 5.38 26.90
N ARG A 183 -10.31 4.51 26.53
CA ARG A 183 -11.46 4.09 27.34
C ARG A 183 -11.37 2.59 27.58
N PRO A 184 -11.45 2.12 28.85
CA PRO A 184 -11.46 0.69 29.13
C PRO A 184 -12.77 0.03 28.65
N ALA A 185 -12.74 -1.27 28.39
CA ALA A 185 -13.94 -2.04 28.10
C ALA A 185 -14.92 -2.03 29.28
N LYS A 186 -16.22 -2.06 28.98
CA LYS A 186 -17.29 -2.02 29.99
C LYS A 186 -18.49 -2.88 29.55
N GLY A 187 -18.69 -4.02 30.18
CA GLY A 187 -19.77 -4.95 29.78
C GLY A 187 -19.58 -5.42 28.34
N ASN A 188 -20.55 -5.14 27.47
CA ASN A 188 -20.48 -5.44 26.03
C ASN A 188 -19.82 -4.32 25.21
N GLU A 189 -19.42 -3.21 25.83
CA GLU A 189 -18.70 -2.13 25.15
C GLU A 189 -17.20 -2.45 25.10
N PRO A 190 -16.57 -2.44 23.91
CA PRO A 190 -15.15 -2.75 23.78
C PRO A 190 -14.28 -1.62 24.32
N GLN A 191 -13.00 -1.93 24.57
CA GLN A 191 -11.98 -0.90 24.78
C GLN A 191 -11.91 0.00 23.54
N VAL A 192 -11.66 1.30 23.75
CA VAL A 192 -11.48 2.27 22.65
C VAL A 192 -10.16 3.00 22.83
N ARG A 193 -9.30 2.99 21.81
CA ARG A 193 -8.07 3.78 21.77
C ARG A 193 -8.17 4.88 20.72
N TYR A 194 -7.73 6.08 21.09
CA TYR A 194 -7.61 7.22 20.18
C TYR A 194 -6.12 7.45 19.93
N ARG A 195 -5.66 7.17 18.71
CA ARG A 195 -4.26 7.33 18.29
C ARG A 195 -4.10 8.53 17.38
N GLN A 196 -3.03 9.29 17.59
CA GLN A 196 -2.70 10.37 16.66
C GLN A 196 -2.16 9.81 15.33
N GLY A 197 -2.53 10.46 14.23
CA GLY A 197 -2.08 10.15 12.88
C GLY A 197 -1.49 11.38 12.17
N GLY A 198 -0.61 12.10 12.85
CA GLY A 198 -0.14 13.41 12.42
C GLY A 198 -1.08 14.55 12.83
N ASP A 199 -0.96 15.70 12.16
CA ASP A 199 -1.68 16.93 12.48
C ASP A 199 -3.13 16.95 11.95
N ASP A 200 -3.42 16.15 10.91
CA ASP A 200 -4.73 16.12 10.23
C ASP A 200 -5.49 14.79 10.37
N HIS A 201 -5.02 13.86 11.22
CA HIS A 201 -5.71 12.58 11.39
C HIS A 201 -5.78 12.10 12.84
N LEU A 202 -6.84 11.33 13.11
CA LEU A 202 -7.06 10.63 14.37
C LEU A 202 -7.61 9.24 14.05
N LEU A 203 -6.97 8.20 14.59
CA LEU A 203 -7.39 6.81 14.44
C LEU A 203 -8.14 6.38 15.69
N VAL A 204 -9.38 5.93 15.53
CA VAL A 204 -10.18 5.30 16.58
C VAL A 204 -10.09 3.79 16.41
N GLU A 205 -9.62 3.07 17.43
CA GLU A 205 -9.49 1.62 17.41
C GLU A 205 -10.36 0.97 18.49
N TYR A 206 -11.09 -0.07 18.10
CA TYR A 206 -11.88 -0.88 19.02
C TYR A 206 -11.21 -2.22 19.33
N GLY A 207 -11.18 -2.55 20.61
CA GLY A 207 -10.62 -3.79 21.13
C GLY A 207 -9.08 -3.85 21.07
N ASN A 208 -8.56 -5.06 21.17
CA ASN A 208 -7.13 -5.35 21.24
C ASN A 208 -6.62 -6.06 19.98
N GLU A 209 -6.80 -5.41 18.82
CA GLU A 209 -6.25 -5.89 17.53
C GLU A 209 -6.76 -7.28 17.12
N GLN A 210 -8.01 -7.59 17.46
CA GLN A 210 -8.70 -8.80 17.02
C GLN A 210 -9.87 -8.42 16.12
N PHE A 211 -10.10 -9.22 15.08
CA PHE A 211 -11.26 -9.11 14.21
C PHE A 211 -12.52 -9.51 14.95
N ASP A 212 -13.41 -8.53 15.10
CA ASP A 212 -14.75 -8.75 15.61
C ASP A 212 -15.76 -7.94 14.77
N LEU A 213 -16.77 -8.62 14.25
CA LEU A 213 -17.84 -7.94 13.51
C LEU A 213 -18.65 -7.01 14.40
N ASN A 214 -18.69 -7.22 15.72
CA ASN A 214 -19.27 -6.26 16.68
C ASN A 214 -18.47 -4.96 16.70
N HIS A 215 -17.12 -5.04 16.66
CA HIS A 215 -16.28 -3.85 16.54
C HIS A 215 -16.48 -3.17 15.19
N ARG A 216 -16.54 -3.92 14.09
CA ARG A 216 -16.84 -3.35 12.76
C ARG A 216 -18.19 -2.64 12.70
N CYS A 217 -19.19 -3.23 13.35
CA CYS A 217 -20.52 -2.68 13.49
C CYS A 217 -20.50 -1.34 14.24
N ARG A 218 -19.71 -1.28 15.33
CA ARG A 218 -19.49 -0.06 16.09
C ARG A 218 -18.78 1.03 15.27
N VAL A 219 -17.77 0.66 14.47
CA VAL A 219 -17.11 1.57 13.51
C VAL A 219 -18.12 2.20 12.57
N THR A 220 -18.97 1.39 11.91
CA THR A 220 -20.01 1.90 10.99
C THR A 220 -21.03 2.78 11.71
N ALA A 221 -21.43 2.41 12.93
CA ALA A 221 -22.36 3.21 13.72
C ALA A 221 -21.75 4.58 14.09
N LEU A 222 -20.49 4.62 14.53
CA LEU A 222 -19.78 5.85 14.82
C LEU A 222 -19.65 6.72 13.57
N GLU A 223 -19.20 6.15 12.44
CA GLU A 223 -19.06 6.86 11.17
C GLU A 223 -20.38 7.48 10.70
N LYS A 224 -21.49 6.74 10.81
CA LYS A 224 -22.83 7.23 10.48
C LYS A 224 -23.24 8.42 11.34
N VAL A 225 -22.92 8.42 12.63
CA VAL A 225 -23.20 9.55 13.52
C VAL A 225 -22.33 10.76 13.16
N LEU A 226 -21.04 10.55 12.87
CA LEU A 226 -20.10 11.62 12.51
C LEU A 226 -20.46 12.31 11.19
N ARG A 227 -20.98 11.56 10.22
CA ARG A 227 -21.45 12.09 8.93
C ARG A 227 -22.94 12.45 8.91
N GLY A 228 -23.64 12.23 10.02
CA GLY A 228 -25.08 12.39 10.11
C GLY A 228 -25.54 13.86 10.10
N PRO A 229 -26.84 14.10 9.86
CA PRO A 229 -27.43 15.43 9.90
C PRO A 229 -27.33 16.07 11.31
N ASP A 230 -27.23 15.26 12.36
CA ASP A 230 -27.11 15.73 13.75
C ASP A 230 -25.66 16.04 14.16
N ALA A 231 -24.67 15.78 13.30
CA ALA A 231 -23.29 16.10 13.60
C ALA A 231 -23.12 17.64 13.78
N PRO A 232 -22.34 18.09 14.78
CA PRO A 232 -22.13 19.51 15.03
C PRO A 232 -21.56 20.25 13.83
N ALA A 233 -21.96 21.52 13.65
CA ALA A 233 -21.51 22.35 12.53
C ALA A 233 -19.98 22.44 12.41
N TRP A 234 -19.28 22.65 13.54
CA TRP A 234 -17.82 22.69 13.58
C TRP A 234 -17.17 21.40 13.08
N LEU A 235 -17.78 20.24 13.31
CA LEU A 235 -17.26 18.97 12.84
C LEU A 235 -17.47 18.86 11.33
N LYS A 236 -18.68 19.16 10.84
CA LYS A 236 -18.99 19.14 9.40
C LYS A 236 -18.10 20.07 8.57
N GLU A 237 -17.70 21.20 9.13
CA GLU A 237 -16.82 22.17 8.48
C GLU A 237 -15.35 21.73 8.42
N THR A 238 -14.92 20.84 9.32
CA THR A 238 -13.51 20.49 9.50
C THR A 238 -13.18 19.04 9.15
N LEU A 239 -14.12 18.11 9.30
CA LEU A 239 -13.98 16.70 8.95
C LEU A 239 -14.10 16.56 7.43
N THR A 240 -13.00 16.20 6.78
CA THR A 240 -12.92 16.11 5.33
C THR A 240 -13.25 14.71 4.83
N ASN A 241 -12.85 13.68 5.58
CA ASN A 241 -13.09 12.30 5.22
C ASN A 241 -13.06 11.36 6.44
N THR A 242 -13.50 10.13 6.23
CA THR A 242 -13.43 9.01 7.16
C THR A 242 -13.13 7.75 6.37
N VAL A 243 -12.40 6.83 6.97
CA VAL A 243 -12.14 5.51 6.39
C VAL A 243 -12.35 4.46 7.48
N GLY A 244 -13.46 3.73 7.40
CA GLY A 244 -13.73 2.57 8.23
C GLY A 244 -12.93 1.35 7.73
N CYS A 245 -12.11 0.77 8.60
CA CYS A 245 -11.32 -0.40 8.30
C CYS A 245 -11.41 -1.41 9.44
N CYS A 246 -12.04 -2.55 9.20
CA CYS A 246 -12.08 -3.67 10.15
C CYS A 246 -12.57 -3.22 11.55
N THR A 247 -11.69 -3.09 12.54
CA THR A 247 -12.07 -2.65 13.90
C THR A 247 -11.68 -1.21 14.20
N SER A 248 -11.40 -0.41 13.17
CA SER A 248 -10.93 0.97 13.30
C SER A 248 -11.66 1.96 12.40
N LEU A 249 -11.65 3.23 12.79
CA LEU A 249 -12.10 4.37 12.00
C LEU A 249 -10.99 5.42 11.95
N LEU A 250 -10.46 5.68 10.75
CA LEU A 250 -9.57 6.82 10.54
C LEU A 250 -10.40 8.07 10.22
N LEU A 251 -10.17 9.15 10.96
CA LEU A 251 -10.76 10.46 10.72
C LEU A 251 -9.74 11.37 10.04
N PHE A 252 -10.16 12.03 8.97
CA PHE A 252 -9.40 13.08 8.29
C PHE A 252 -10.05 14.42 8.62
N TYR A 253 -9.30 15.33 9.21
CA TYR A 253 -9.80 16.65 9.57
C TYR A 253 -8.75 17.72 9.32
N ASN A 254 -9.18 18.98 9.27
CA ASN A 254 -8.27 20.12 9.22
C ASN A 254 -7.83 20.50 10.64
N GLY A 255 -6.65 20.05 11.06
CA GLY A 255 -6.06 20.31 12.37
C GLY A 255 -5.71 21.78 12.63
N ALA A 256 -5.56 22.59 11.58
CA ALA A 256 -5.40 24.04 11.73
C ALA A 256 -6.71 24.75 12.13
N LYS A 257 -7.86 24.08 11.98
CA LYS A 257 -9.20 24.62 12.31
C LYS A 257 -9.90 23.86 13.45
N LEU A 258 -9.51 22.62 13.71
CA LEU A 258 -10.12 21.76 14.71
C LEU A 258 -9.15 21.49 15.88
N ASP A 259 -9.57 21.87 17.08
CA ASP A 259 -8.93 21.41 18.30
C ASP A 259 -9.12 19.90 18.51
N ARG A 260 -8.00 19.17 18.58
CA ARG A 260 -7.99 17.71 18.76
C ARG A 260 -8.59 17.29 20.10
N GLU A 261 -8.39 18.05 21.16
CA GLU A 261 -8.98 17.70 22.46
C GLU A 261 -10.51 17.76 22.43
N ARG A 262 -11.07 18.78 21.76
CA ARG A 262 -12.50 18.89 21.51
C ARG A 262 -13.03 17.70 20.71
N LEU A 263 -12.32 17.27 19.67
CA LEU A 263 -12.69 16.10 18.87
C LEU A 263 -12.71 14.83 19.73
N VAL A 264 -11.64 14.57 20.50
CA VAL A 264 -11.55 13.38 21.36
C VAL A 264 -12.67 13.37 22.41
N LYS A 265 -12.93 14.50 23.09
CA LYS A 265 -14.03 14.61 24.06
C LYS A 265 -15.40 14.33 23.42
N TYR A 266 -15.62 14.84 22.21
CA TYR A 266 -16.85 14.57 21.47
C TYR A 266 -16.99 13.09 21.11
N LEU A 267 -15.94 12.45 20.58
CA LEU A 267 -15.93 11.02 20.27
C LEU A 267 -16.19 10.17 21.52
N GLN A 268 -15.58 10.51 22.65
CA GLN A 268 -15.86 9.84 23.92
C GLN A 268 -17.34 9.98 24.30
N SER A 269 -17.94 11.17 24.16
CA SER A 269 -19.37 11.35 24.44
C SER A 269 -20.29 10.56 23.50
N LEU A 270 -19.87 10.30 22.27
CA LEU A 270 -20.60 9.45 21.33
C LEU A 270 -20.52 7.98 21.72
N GLU A 271 -19.38 7.51 22.24
CA GLU A 271 -19.27 6.15 22.76
C GLU A 271 -20.29 5.85 23.86
N ASP A 272 -20.55 6.82 24.74
CA ASP A 272 -21.58 6.71 25.78
C ASP A 272 -23.01 6.65 25.20
N GLN A 273 -23.24 7.24 24.02
CA GLN A 273 -24.56 7.29 23.37
C GLN A 273 -24.84 6.06 22.51
N LEU A 274 -23.81 5.46 21.89
CA LEU A 274 -23.97 4.30 21.01
C LEU A 274 -24.50 3.06 21.75
N GLY A 275 -24.21 2.91 23.05
CA GLY A 275 -24.71 1.82 23.87
C GLY A 275 -24.29 0.42 23.38
N ASP A 276 -25.13 -0.59 23.64
CA ASP A 276 -24.91 -1.99 23.23
C ASP A 276 -25.44 -2.23 21.81
N LEU A 277 -24.54 -2.61 20.91
CA LEU A 277 -24.84 -2.89 19.50
C LEU A 277 -24.91 -4.40 19.17
N SER A 278 -24.76 -5.28 20.16
CA SER A 278 -24.66 -6.74 19.96
C SER A 278 -25.88 -7.42 19.35
N LYS A 279 -27.01 -6.71 19.26
CA LYS A 279 -28.29 -7.22 18.75
C LYS A 279 -28.89 -6.37 17.64
N ILE A 280 -28.13 -5.41 17.11
CA ILE A 280 -28.66 -4.57 16.04
C ILE A 280 -28.79 -5.36 14.75
N LYS A 281 -29.66 -4.85 13.89
CA LYS A 281 -29.85 -5.38 12.56
C LYS A 281 -29.37 -4.35 11.56
N VAL A 282 -28.55 -4.79 10.61
CA VAL A 282 -27.88 -3.91 9.65
C VAL A 282 -28.41 -4.23 8.25
N PRO A 283 -29.13 -3.31 7.60
CA PRO A 283 -29.48 -3.46 6.19
C PRO A 283 -28.21 -3.57 5.34
N CYS A 284 -28.12 -4.60 4.50
CA CYS A 284 -26.98 -4.81 3.62
C CYS A 284 -27.39 -5.49 2.31
N ARG A 285 -26.45 -5.57 1.37
CA ARG A 285 -26.68 -6.20 0.07
C ARG A 285 -25.94 -7.52 0.01
N ARG A 286 -26.57 -8.55 -0.55
CA ARG A 286 -25.92 -9.84 -0.80
C ARG A 286 -25.66 -10.01 -2.28
N PHE A 287 -24.40 -9.97 -2.66
CA PHE A 287 -23.91 -10.19 -4.01
C PHE A 287 -23.63 -11.66 -4.27
N ARG A 288 -23.86 -12.07 -5.51
CA ARG A 288 -23.48 -13.38 -6.04
C ARG A 288 -22.55 -13.21 -7.25
N LEU A 289 -21.27 -13.45 -7.05
CA LEU A 289 -20.20 -13.12 -8.01
C LEU A 289 -19.66 -14.37 -8.72
N PRO A 290 -19.35 -14.30 -10.02
CA PRO A 290 -18.65 -15.39 -10.71
C PRO A 290 -17.21 -15.50 -10.21
N LEU A 291 -16.72 -16.70 -9.98
CA LEU A 291 -15.33 -16.96 -9.59
C LEU A 291 -14.74 -18.05 -10.47
N SER A 292 -13.66 -17.72 -11.19
CA SER A 292 -12.82 -18.72 -11.84
C SER A 292 -11.60 -19.01 -10.97
N PHE A 293 -11.31 -20.29 -10.74
CA PHE A 293 -10.05 -20.74 -10.13
C PHE A 293 -8.93 -20.91 -11.17
N GLU A 294 -9.26 -20.74 -12.45
CA GLU A 294 -8.35 -20.83 -13.58
C GLU A 294 -8.13 -19.44 -14.17
N SER A 295 -6.88 -19.02 -14.29
CA SER A 295 -6.54 -17.75 -14.93
C SER A 295 -5.13 -17.74 -15.51
N LYS A 296 -5.05 -17.56 -16.83
CA LYS A 296 -3.81 -17.30 -17.56
C LYS A 296 -3.10 -16.04 -17.04
N GLU A 297 -3.85 -14.95 -16.84
CA GLU A 297 -3.30 -13.70 -16.32
C GLU A 297 -2.69 -13.83 -14.92
N GLN A 298 -3.29 -14.61 -14.01
CA GLN A 298 -2.69 -14.86 -12.68
C GLN A 298 -1.46 -15.76 -12.77
N THR A 299 -1.49 -16.76 -13.66
CA THR A 299 -0.32 -17.62 -13.93
C THR A 299 0.85 -16.78 -14.43
N GLU A 300 0.62 -15.88 -15.38
CA GLU A 300 1.62 -14.94 -15.91
C GLU A 300 2.13 -13.98 -14.83
N ALA A 301 1.25 -13.47 -13.96
CA ALA A 301 1.66 -12.61 -12.85
C ALA A 301 2.53 -13.34 -11.82
N THR A 302 2.22 -14.60 -11.51
CA THR A 302 3.06 -15.44 -10.64
C THR A 302 4.42 -15.73 -11.29
N GLN A 303 4.43 -16.09 -12.56
CA GLN A 303 5.66 -16.35 -13.30
C GLN A 303 6.56 -15.11 -13.33
N ARG A 304 5.98 -13.93 -13.62
CA ARG A 304 6.70 -12.66 -13.55
C ARG A 304 7.28 -12.41 -12.16
N TYR A 305 6.53 -12.67 -11.09
CA TYR A 305 7.05 -12.51 -9.73
C TYR A 305 8.26 -13.42 -9.45
N MET A 306 8.20 -14.67 -9.92
CA MET A 306 9.30 -15.62 -9.79
C MET A 306 10.56 -15.15 -10.54
N GLU A 307 10.39 -14.62 -11.75
CA GLU A 307 11.50 -14.14 -12.58
C GLU A 307 12.12 -12.83 -12.10
N THR A 308 11.29 -11.91 -11.59
CA THR A 308 11.71 -10.52 -11.30
C THR A 308 12.10 -10.26 -9.85
N GLN A 309 11.44 -10.95 -8.92
CA GLN A 309 11.48 -10.56 -7.52
C GLN A 309 11.97 -11.72 -6.65
N ARG A 310 11.28 -12.86 -6.67
CA ARG A 310 11.61 -13.97 -5.78
C ARG A 310 11.37 -15.32 -6.47
N PRO A 311 12.43 -16.02 -6.90
CA PRO A 311 12.31 -17.24 -7.71
C PRO A 311 11.74 -18.44 -6.94
N HIS A 312 11.85 -18.45 -5.61
CA HIS A 312 11.33 -19.52 -4.78
C HIS A 312 10.79 -19.00 -3.44
N ALA A 313 9.66 -19.57 -3.04
CA ALA A 313 9.02 -19.42 -1.73
C ALA A 313 8.07 -20.60 -1.51
N PRO A 314 7.68 -20.94 -0.26
CA PRO A 314 6.72 -22.01 0.00
C PRO A 314 5.35 -21.79 -0.65
N TYR A 315 5.01 -20.53 -0.94
CA TYR A 315 3.78 -20.14 -1.63
C TYR A 315 3.85 -20.17 -3.16
N LEU A 316 4.98 -20.61 -3.74
CA LEU A 316 5.20 -20.69 -5.18
C LEU A 316 5.38 -22.15 -5.64
N PRO A 317 4.97 -22.49 -6.88
CA PRO A 317 4.27 -21.63 -7.84
C PRO A 317 2.75 -21.55 -7.60
N ASP A 318 2.19 -22.40 -6.75
CA ASP A 318 0.73 -22.49 -6.55
C ASP A 318 0.28 -21.83 -5.23
N ASN A 319 -0.29 -20.63 -5.36
CA ASN A 319 -0.83 -19.85 -4.23
C ASN A 319 -2.08 -20.50 -3.60
N LEU A 320 -2.89 -21.20 -4.40
CA LEU A 320 -4.12 -21.84 -3.94
C LEU A 320 -3.79 -23.10 -3.14
N GLU A 321 -2.91 -23.95 -3.65
CA GLU A 321 -2.42 -25.13 -2.94
C GLU A 321 -1.74 -24.74 -1.62
N PHE A 322 -0.88 -23.71 -1.65
CA PHE A 322 -0.27 -23.18 -0.45
C PHE A 322 -1.30 -22.70 0.56
N THR A 323 -2.29 -21.90 0.14
CA THR A 323 -3.31 -21.37 1.06
C THR A 323 -4.16 -22.49 1.66
N ALA A 324 -4.47 -23.53 0.88
CA ALA A 324 -5.18 -24.70 1.39
C ALA A 324 -4.33 -25.43 2.45
N LYS A 325 -3.07 -25.73 2.14
CA LYS A 325 -2.14 -26.37 3.06
C LYS A 325 -1.97 -25.55 4.34
N ASN A 326 -1.76 -24.24 4.22
CA ASN A 326 -1.62 -23.31 5.36
C ASN A 326 -2.84 -23.25 6.28
N ASN A 327 -3.98 -23.77 5.84
CA ASN A 327 -5.19 -23.84 6.64
C ASN A 327 -5.65 -25.28 6.94
N ALA A 328 -4.75 -26.26 6.76
CA ALA A 328 -5.01 -27.68 6.95
C ALA A 328 -6.19 -28.21 6.11
N PHE A 329 -6.32 -27.71 4.88
CA PHE A 329 -7.33 -28.11 3.90
C PHE A 329 -6.69 -28.75 2.67
N SER A 330 -7.47 -29.55 1.93
CA SER A 330 -7.15 -29.85 0.54
C SER A 330 -7.53 -28.66 -0.37
N PRO A 331 -6.92 -28.53 -1.56
CA PRO A 331 -7.33 -27.54 -2.56
C PRO A 331 -8.84 -27.57 -2.86
N ASP A 332 -9.43 -28.76 -2.97
CA ASP A 332 -10.86 -28.91 -3.22
C ASP A 332 -11.72 -28.47 -2.04
N GLN A 333 -11.27 -28.71 -0.80
CA GLN A 333 -11.95 -28.22 0.39
C GLN A 333 -11.88 -26.69 0.49
N LEU A 334 -10.75 -26.08 0.11
CA LEU A 334 -10.63 -24.62 0.00
C LEU A 334 -11.62 -24.07 -1.02
N LYS A 335 -11.67 -24.63 -2.24
CA LYS A 335 -12.63 -24.23 -3.28
C LYS A 335 -14.07 -24.39 -2.79
N HIS A 336 -14.38 -25.51 -2.15
CA HIS A 336 -15.70 -25.76 -1.56
C HIS A 336 -16.07 -24.69 -0.52
N ASN A 337 -15.16 -24.36 0.39
CA ASN A 337 -15.40 -23.34 1.42
C ASN A 337 -15.62 -21.95 0.79
N LEU A 338 -14.86 -21.58 -0.26
CA LEU A 338 -15.02 -20.31 -0.95
C LEU A 338 -16.35 -20.20 -1.70
N LEU A 339 -16.85 -21.30 -2.26
CA LEU A 339 -18.13 -21.34 -3.00
C LEU A 339 -19.36 -21.43 -2.09
N ASN A 340 -19.22 -21.97 -0.87
CA ASN A 340 -20.34 -22.16 0.06
C ASN A 340 -20.33 -21.18 1.25
N GLY A 341 -19.24 -20.42 1.41
CA GLY A 341 -19.10 -19.40 2.44
C GLY A 341 -19.73 -18.07 2.06
N THR A 342 -19.96 -17.25 3.09
CA THR A 342 -20.34 -15.84 2.94
C THR A 342 -19.24 -14.97 3.51
N LEU A 343 -18.70 -14.06 2.71
CA LEU A 343 -17.73 -13.06 3.14
C LEU A 343 -18.45 -11.74 3.40
N MET A 344 -18.22 -11.11 4.54
CA MET A 344 -18.69 -9.75 4.80
C MET A 344 -17.61 -8.75 4.42
N THR A 345 -17.98 -7.74 3.64
CA THR A 345 -17.12 -6.60 3.30
C THR A 345 -16.90 -5.75 4.54
N VAL A 346 -15.66 -5.74 5.03
CA VAL A 346 -15.25 -5.01 6.24
C VAL A 346 -14.37 -3.79 5.93
N VAL A 347 -13.93 -3.65 4.68
CA VAL A 347 -13.26 -2.45 4.15
C VAL A 347 -13.66 -2.26 2.69
N VAL A 348 -13.90 -1.00 2.30
CA VAL A 348 -13.93 -0.56 0.90
C VAL A 348 -13.00 0.64 0.76
N GLY A 349 -11.85 0.47 0.12
CA GLY A 349 -10.84 1.53 0.09
C GLY A 349 -9.53 1.11 -0.54
N PHE A 350 -8.41 1.37 0.16
CA PHE A 350 -7.03 1.13 -0.28
C PHE A 350 -6.72 1.73 -1.67
N PHE A 351 -6.84 0.96 -2.74
CA PHE A 351 -6.71 1.41 -4.12
C PHE A 351 -8.04 1.22 -4.85
N CYS A 352 -8.62 2.30 -5.39
CA CYS A 352 -9.81 2.25 -6.25
C CYS A 352 -10.99 1.44 -5.66
N GLY A 353 -11.29 1.59 -4.37
CA GLY A 353 -12.40 0.88 -3.73
C GLY A 353 -12.19 -0.63 -3.57
N ASN A 354 -10.94 -1.07 -3.49
CA ASN A 354 -10.58 -2.46 -3.20
C ASN A 354 -11.32 -2.95 -1.96
N THR A 355 -11.97 -4.09 -2.09
CA THR A 355 -12.71 -4.69 -0.98
C THR A 355 -11.80 -5.57 -0.15
N VAL A 356 -11.95 -5.48 1.17
CA VAL A 356 -11.41 -6.47 2.11
C VAL A 356 -12.59 -7.08 2.85
N SER A 357 -12.60 -8.39 2.94
CA SER A 357 -13.74 -9.16 3.42
C SER A 357 -13.32 -10.29 4.34
N LEU A 358 -14.20 -10.63 5.29
CA LEU A 358 -13.98 -11.65 6.31
C LEU A 358 -15.11 -12.68 6.26
N PRO A 359 -14.84 -13.98 6.40
CA PRO A 359 -15.91 -14.98 6.56
C PRO A 359 -16.81 -14.66 7.75
N VAL A 360 -18.12 -14.64 7.48
CA VAL A 360 -19.16 -14.50 8.52
C VAL A 360 -19.12 -15.70 9.45
N ASP A 361 -18.97 -16.91 8.91
CA ASP A 361 -18.82 -18.12 9.70
C ASP A 361 -17.38 -18.23 10.22
N PRO A 362 -17.16 -18.23 11.55
CA PRO A 362 -15.82 -18.29 12.13
C PRO A 362 -15.06 -19.58 11.75
N ARG A 363 -15.76 -20.66 11.40
CA ARG A 363 -15.16 -21.94 10.98
C ARG A 363 -14.48 -21.84 9.61
N MET A 364 -14.93 -20.90 8.79
CA MET A 364 -14.38 -20.64 7.44
C MET A 364 -13.27 -19.59 7.44
N ARG A 365 -12.96 -18.95 8.58
CA ARG A 365 -11.83 -18.01 8.66
C ARG A 365 -10.52 -18.76 8.47
N MET A 366 -9.69 -18.18 7.62
CA MET A 366 -8.38 -18.69 7.21
C MET A 366 -7.32 -17.63 7.49
N ALA A 367 -6.09 -18.06 7.77
CA ALA A 367 -4.94 -17.18 7.77
C ALA A 367 -4.02 -17.54 6.60
N SER A 368 -3.43 -16.56 5.94
CA SER A 368 -2.37 -16.78 4.95
C SER A 368 -1.37 -15.63 5.00
N PRO A 369 -0.05 -15.88 4.91
CA PRO A 369 0.91 -14.79 4.80
C PRO A 369 0.67 -13.97 3.53
N LYS A 370 1.22 -12.74 3.52
CA LYS A 370 1.37 -11.94 2.31
C LYS A 370 2.72 -12.29 1.65
N THR A 371 2.86 -12.16 0.33
CA THR A 371 4.13 -12.41 -0.36
C THR A 371 5.21 -11.46 0.13
N ASN A 372 6.44 -11.95 0.24
CA ASN A 372 7.60 -11.20 0.71
C ASN A 372 8.76 -11.27 -0.30
N PRO A 373 9.07 -10.19 -1.06
CA PRO A 373 8.35 -8.91 -1.09
C PRO A 373 6.98 -9.03 -1.78
N SER A 374 6.15 -7.98 -1.67
CA SER A 374 4.87 -7.88 -2.39
C SER A 374 5.08 -7.78 -3.89
N ARG A 375 4.18 -8.37 -4.69
CA ARG A 375 4.23 -8.26 -6.16
C ARG A 375 4.04 -6.82 -6.60
N VAL A 376 4.77 -6.40 -7.62
CA VAL A 376 4.55 -5.12 -8.31
C VAL A 376 3.29 -5.10 -9.20
N PHE A 377 2.78 -6.27 -9.58
CA PHE A 377 1.63 -6.41 -10.48
C PHE A 377 0.73 -7.57 -10.06
N THR A 378 -0.57 -7.32 -10.02
CA THR A 378 -1.66 -8.26 -9.79
C THR A 378 -2.80 -7.87 -10.74
N PRO A 379 -3.32 -8.80 -11.55
CA PRO A 379 -4.37 -8.48 -12.52
C PRO A 379 -5.68 -8.03 -11.86
N GLU A 380 -6.38 -7.08 -12.50
CA GLU A 380 -7.74 -6.66 -12.12
C GLU A 380 -8.68 -7.87 -11.97
N GLY A 381 -9.61 -7.79 -11.02
CA GLY A 381 -10.55 -8.87 -10.72
C GLY A 381 -9.94 -10.02 -9.93
N THR A 382 -8.64 -10.02 -9.60
CA THR A 382 -8.05 -11.04 -8.74
C THR A 382 -8.77 -11.08 -7.40
N PHE A 383 -9.29 -12.26 -7.03
CA PHE A 383 -9.67 -12.58 -5.67
C PHE A 383 -8.46 -13.22 -4.97
N GLY A 384 -7.96 -12.58 -3.92
CA GLY A 384 -6.80 -13.06 -3.17
C GLY A 384 -7.02 -13.10 -1.68
N TRP A 385 -6.14 -13.80 -0.96
CA TRP A 385 -6.19 -13.95 0.50
C TRP A 385 -4.89 -13.54 1.19
N GLY A 386 -4.99 -12.77 2.27
CA GLY A 386 -3.84 -12.27 3.02
C GLY A 386 -4.23 -11.89 4.45
N GLY A 387 -3.42 -12.32 5.42
CA GLY A 387 -3.83 -12.34 6.82
C GLY A 387 -5.12 -13.14 6.97
N SER A 388 -6.10 -12.59 7.69
CA SER A 388 -7.41 -13.19 7.87
C SER A 388 -8.46 -12.83 6.81
N CYS A 389 -8.07 -12.09 5.76
CA CYS A 389 -9.04 -11.47 4.85
C CYS A 389 -8.90 -11.91 3.39
N GLY A 390 -10.05 -11.94 2.71
CA GLY A 390 -10.14 -12.02 1.25
C GLY A 390 -10.28 -10.62 0.63
N SER A 391 -9.71 -10.42 -0.55
CA SER A 391 -9.69 -9.13 -1.25
C SER A 391 -10.01 -9.29 -2.74
N ILE A 392 -10.81 -8.37 -3.31
CA ILE A 392 -11.02 -8.28 -4.77
C ILE A 392 -10.26 -7.06 -5.30
N TYR A 393 -9.20 -7.31 -6.08
CA TYR A 393 -8.38 -6.28 -6.70
C TYR A 393 -9.21 -5.56 -7.79
N PRO A 394 -9.55 -4.27 -7.62
CA PRO A 394 -10.48 -3.57 -8.51
C PRO A 394 -9.83 -3.15 -9.83
N VAL A 395 -8.51 -2.99 -9.83
CA VAL A 395 -7.69 -2.55 -10.96
C VAL A 395 -6.36 -3.28 -10.92
N ASP A 396 -5.67 -3.30 -12.06
CA ASP A 396 -4.27 -3.74 -12.13
C ASP A 396 -3.43 -2.94 -11.12
N SER A 397 -2.79 -3.64 -10.18
CA SER A 397 -2.10 -2.97 -9.07
C SER A 397 -1.07 -3.86 -8.39
N PRO A 398 -0.11 -3.31 -7.62
CA PRO A 398 0.74 -4.08 -6.72
C PRO A 398 -0.09 -4.85 -5.69
N GLY A 399 0.37 -6.02 -5.26
CA GLY A 399 -0.38 -6.87 -4.34
C GLY A 399 0.45 -7.90 -3.61
N GLY A 400 0.14 -8.13 -2.33
CA GLY A 400 0.79 -9.15 -1.50
C GLY A 400 -0.10 -10.35 -1.20
N TYR A 401 -1.40 -10.32 -1.52
CA TYR A 401 -2.32 -11.41 -1.15
C TYR A 401 -2.07 -12.63 -2.05
N MET A 402 -2.23 -13.83 -1.52
CA MET A 402 -2.17 -15.08 -2.30
C MET A 402 -3.28 -15.06 -3.35
N MET A 403 -2.96 -15.24 -4.63
CA MET A 403 -3.96 -15.20 -5.71
C MET A 403 -4.72 -16.52 -5.74
N LEU A 404 -6.04 -16.49 -5.45
CA LEU A 404 -6.86 -17.71 -5.34
C LEU A 404 -7.81 -17.90 -6.53
N GLY A 405 -8.13 -16.84 -7.26
CA GLY A 405 -8.97 -16.90 -8.45
C GLY A 405 -9.25 -15.50 -9.00
N ARG A 406 -10.13 -15.39 -10.00
CA ARG A 406 -10.57 -14.10 -10.56
C ARG A 406 -12.09 -13.99 -10.62
N THR A 407 -12.57 -12.78 -10.47
CA THR A 407 -13.97 -12.36 -10.56
C THR A 407 -14.09 -11.07 -11.38
N VAL A 408 -15.30 -10.53 -11.51
CA VAL A 408 -15.53 -9.24 -12.19
C VAL A 408 -15.05 -8.10 -11.28
N PRO A 409 -14.25 -7.14 -11.80
CA PRO A 409 -13.76 -6.00 -11.02
C PRO A 409 -14.88 -5.12 -10.48
N CYS A 410 -14.60 -4.41 -9.38
CA CYS A 410 -15.59 -3.63 -8.63
C CYS A 410 -15.38 -2.11 -8.71
N PHE A 411 -14.70 -1.63 -9.75
CA PHE A 411 -14.42 -0.21 -9.98
C PHE A 411 -14.66 0.21 -11.42
N ASP A 412 -15.33 1.35 -11.60
CA ASP A 412 -15.54 1.99 -12.89
C ASP A 412 -14.97 3.40 -12.89
N TYR A 413 -13.83 3.58 -13.57
CA TYR A 413 -13.11 4.85 -13.64
C TYR A 413 -13.97 6.02 -14.12
N LEU A 414 -14.92 5.74 -15.03
CA LEU A 414 -15.79 6.74 -15.61
C LEU A 414 -17.16 6.85 -14.89
N GLY A 415 -17.43 5.96 -13.94
CA GLY A 415 -18.66 5.96 -13.13
C GLY A 415 -19.97 5.96 -13.92
N TYR A 416 -20.00 5.36 -15.12
CA TYR A 416 -21.19 5.35 -16.00
C TYR A 416 -21.83 3.97 -16.13
N LYS A 417 -21.14 2.91 -15.71
CA LYS A 417 -21.67 1.54 -15.74
C LYS A 417 -22.81 1.39 -14.73
N ASP A 418 -23.71 0.45 -14.99
CA ASP A 418 -24.84 0.16 -14.10
C ASP A 418 -24.35 -0.21 -12.69
N GLY A 419 -24.90 0.45 -11.67
CA GLY A 419 -24.46 0.33 -10.27
C GLY A 419 -23.32 1.27 -9.83
N PHE A 420 -22.77 2.09 -10.72
CA PHE A 420 -21.69 3.05 -10.44
C PHE A 420 -22.14 4.50 -10.66
N SER A 421 -21.41 5.47 -10.10
CA SER A 421 -21.59 6.90 -10.37
C SER A 421 -20.26 7.65 -10.32
N LEU A 422 -20.21 8.90 -10.81
CA LEU A 422 -19.01 9.76 -10.68
C LEU A 422 -18.61 10.02 -9.22
N GLU A 423 -19.58 10.07 -8.31
CA GLU A 423 -19.35 10.26 -6.88
C GLU A 423 -19.00 8.94 -6.17
N LYS A 424 -19.38 7.81 -6.77
CA LYS A 424 -19.16 6.47 -6.24
C LYS A 424 -18.69 5.54 -7.38
N PRO A 425 -17.44 5.69 -7.87
CA PRO A 425 -16.87 4.83 -8.90
C PRO A 425 -16.53 3.42 -8.41
N TRP A 426 -16.80 3.08 -7.15
CA TRP A 426 -16.66 1.75 -6.57
C TRP A 426 -18.03 1.12 -6.27
N LEU A 427 -18.16 -0.20 -6.43
CA LEU A 427 -19.46 -0.87 -6.32
C LEU A 427 -19.89 -1.13 -4.86
N PHE A 428 -18.97 -1.69 -4.07
CA PHE A 428 -19.27 -2.25 -2.77
C PHE A 428 -19.37 -1.19 -1.67
N GLN A 429 -19.93 -1.57 -0.54
CA GLN A 429 -19.98 -0.78 0.68
C GLN A 429 -19.79 -1.70 1.89
N ASP A 430 -19.56 -1.09 3.04
CA ASP A 430 -19.45 -1.83 4.30
C ASP A 430 -20.68 -2.71 4.53
N PHE A 431 -20.46 -3.89 5.12
CA PHE A 431 -21.46 -4.91 5.40
C PHE A 431 -22.05 -5.64 4.19
N ASP A 432 -21.68 -5.29 2.95
CA ASP A 432 -22.07 -6.10 1.79
C ASP A 432 -21.57 -7.54 1.95
N LEU A 433 -22.46 -8.50 1.70
CA LEU A 433 -22.20 -9.92 1.76
C LEU A 433 -21.83 -10.42 0.37
N LEU A 434 -20.67 -11.06 0.25
CA LEU A 434 -20.16 -11.60 -1.00
C LEU A 434 -20.27 -13.13 -0.96
N THR A 435 -20.92 -13.69 -1.96
CA THR A 435 -20.99 -15.13 -2.23
C THR A 435 -20.50 -15.40 -3.65
N PHE A 436 -19.97 -16.59 -3.89
CA PHE A 436 -19.38 -16.93 -5.18
C PHE A 436 -20.06 -18.14 -5.83
N TYR A 437 -20.05 -18.17 -7.16
CA TYR A 437 -20.37 -19.36 -7.93
C TYR A 437 -19.27 -19.61 -8.95
N GLN A 438 -18.94 -20.88 -9.16
CA GLN A 438 -17.86 -21.25 -10.05
C GLN A 438 -18.25 -21.00 -11.51
N VAL A 439 -17.30 -20.47 -12.28
CA VAL A 439 -17.35 -20.35 -13.74
C VAL A 439 -16.02 -20.81 -14.34
N THR A 440 -15.98 -21.15 -15.62
CA THR A 440 -14.72 -21.39 -16.33
C THR A 440 -13.99 -20.07 -16.63
N GLU A 441 -12.73 -20.14 -17.06
CA GLU A 441 -11.99 -18.96 -17.51
C GLU A 441 -12.66 -18.29 -18.72
N GLU A 442 -13.19 -19.06 -19.67
CA GLU A 442 -13.89 -18.54 -20.85
C GLU A 442 -15.17 -17.80 -20.49
N GLU A 443 -15.98 -18.39 -19.59
CA GLU A 443 -17.21 -17.76 -19.09
C GLU A 443 -16.91 -16.47 -18.32
N LEU A 444 -15.83 -16.45 -17.52
CA LEU A 444 -15.38 -15.23 -16.85
C LEU A 444 -14.94 -14.17 -17.87
N ASN A 445 -14.17 -14.55 -18.89
CA ASN A 445 -13.72 -13.65 -19.94
C ASN A 445 -14.88 -13.03 -20.72
N GLU A 446 -15.96 -13.78 -20.97
CA GLU A 446 -17.19 -13.23 -21.56
C GLU A 446 -17.80 -12.15 -20.65
N LYS A 447 -17.92 -12.43 -19.34
CA LYS A 447 -18.43 -11.48 -18.34
C LYS A 447 -17.55 -10.23 -18.23
N LEU A 448 -16.23 -10.38 -18.27
CA LEU A 448 -15.29 -9.27 -18.33
C LEU A 448 -15.49 -8.42 -19.60
N GLY A 449 -15.78 -9.05 -20.74
CA GLY A 449 -16.17 -8.36 -21.98
C GLY A 449 -17.45 -7.53 -21.82
N TYR A 450 -18.47 -8.07 -21.15
CA TYR A 450 -19.67 -7.30 -20.79
C TYR A 450 -19.35 -6.16 -19.83
N PHE A 451 -18.49 -6.37 -18.83
CA PHE A 451 -18.12 -5.34 -17.86
C PHE A 451 -17.36 -4.18 -18.51
N ARG A 452 -16.40 -4.49 -19.39
CA ARG A 452 -15.62 -3.49 -20.14
C ARG A 452 -16.48 -2.68 -21.10
N SER A 453 -17.50 -3.30 -21.71
CA SER A 453 -18.46 -2.62 -22.59
C SER A 453 -19.61 -1.92 -21.85
N GLY A 454 -19.66 -1.98 -20.52
CA GLY A 454 -20.73 -1.39 -19.71
C GLY A 454 -22.07 -2.10 -19.79
N ARG A 455 -22.09 -3.35 -20.25
CA ARG A 455 -23.28 -4.20 -20.38
C ARG A 455 -23.47 -5.20 -19.24
N TYR A 456 -22.44 -5.41 -18.43
CA TYR A 456 -22.53 -6.29 -17.27
C TYR A 456 -23.37 -5.63 -16.18
N LYS A 457 -24.31 -6.38 -15.61
CA LYS A 457 -25.14 -5.94 -14.50
C LYS A 457 -24.82 -6.79 -13.29
N PHE A 458 -24.49 -6.13 -12.19
CA PHE A 458 -24.33 -6.80 -10.92
C PHE A 458 -25.72 -7.12 -10.35
N GLU A 459 -25.84 -8.31 -9.77
CA GLU A 459 -27.06 -8.77 -9.09
C GLU A 459 -26.80 -8.81 -7.59
N TRP A 460 -27.75 -8.29 -6.81
CA TRP A 460 -27.76 -8.41 -5.36
C TRP A 460 -29.18 -8.49 -4.81
N ASP A 461 -29.30 -9.14 -3.65
CA ASP A 461 -30.51 -9.12 -2.84
C ASP A 461 -30.37 -8.08 -1.72
N ASP A 462 -31.42 -7.32 -1.45
CA ASP A 462 -31.51 -6.53 -0.21
C ASP A 462 -31.84 -7.47 0.96
N VAL A 463 -30.94 -7.52 1.94
CA VAL A 463 -31.04 -8.39 3.12
C VAL A 463 -30.73 -7.61 4.39
N GLU A 464 -30.87 -8.28 5.53
CA GLU A 464 -30.56 -7.71 6.84
C GLU A 464 -29.61 -8.65 7.57
N PHE A 465 -28.47 -8.13 8.01
CA PHE A 465 -27.52 -8.86 8.85
C PHE A 465 -27.90 -8.71 10.32
N ASP A 466 -28.23 -9.82 10.98
CA ASP A 466 -28.62 -9.85 12.39
C ASP A 466 -27.40 -10.14 13.28
N MET A 467 -26.95 -9.13 14.03
CA MET A 467 -25.82 -9.29 14.95
C MET A 467 -26.11 -10.29 16.07
N ALA A 468 -27.37 -10.46 16.49
CA ALA A 468 -27.71 -11.43 17.52
C ALA A 468 -27.56 -12.87 17.00
N GLU A 469 -27.94 -13.11 15.74
CA GLU A 469 -27.74 -14.41 15.09
C GLU A 469 -26.25 -14.71 14.90
N HIS A 470 -25.47 -13.72 14.45
CA HIS A 470 -24.02 -13.88 14.33
C HIS A 470 -23.35 -14.16 15.68
N ASN A 471 -23.72 -13.42 16.73
CA ASN A 471 -23.18 -13.63 18.08
C ASN A 471 -23.53 -15.00 18.65
N LYS A 472 -24.72 -15.51 18.35
CA LYS A 472 -25.10 -16.89 18.67
C LYS A 472 -24.25 -17.90 17.90
N LEU A 473 -24.01 -17.70 16.61
CA LEU A 473 -23.13 -18.55 15.80
C LEU A 473 -21.71 -18.62 16.40
N LEU A 474 -21.15 -17.48 16.84
CA LEU A 474 -19.85 -17.44 17.50
C LEU A 474 -19.81 -18.30 18.78
N GLN A 475 -20.88 -18.25 19.59
CA GLN A 475 -20.99 -19.04 20.83
C GLN A 475 -21.15 -20.53 20.52
N ASP A 476 -22.08 -20.87 19.63
CA ASP A 476 -22.43 -22.26 19.30
C ASP A 476 -21.28 -23.01 18.63
N THR A 477 -20.40 -22.30 17.91
CA THR A 477 -19.26 -22.89 17.18
C THR A 477 -17.92 -22.75 17.90
N ALA A 478 -17.86 -22.14 19.08
CA ALA A 478 -16.60 -21.78 19.74
C ALA A 478 -15.62 -22.95 19.91
N GLU A 479 -16.09 -24.11 20.37
CA GLU A 479 -15.25 -25.29 20.57
C GLU A 479 -14.80 -25.92 19.24
N GLU A 480 -15.67 -25.94 18.23
CA GLU A 480 -15.33 -26.42 16.89
C GLU A 480 -14.24 -25.53 16.26
N VAL A 481 -14.41 -24.20 16.36
CA VAL A 481 -13.45 -23.21 15.86
C VAL A 481 -12.11 -23.36 16.56
N LYS A 482 -12.10 -23.57 17.88
CA LYS A 482 -10.86 -23.80 18.64
C LYS A 482 -10.08 -25.00 18.10
N GLN A 483 -10.76 -26.13 17.87
CA GLN A 483 -10.12 -27.33 17.31
C GLN A 483 -9.61 -27.12 15.88
N LEU A 484 -10.32 -26.35 15.06
CA LEU A 484 -9.86 -25.97 13.72
C LEU A 484 -8.60 -25.11 13.80
N ARG A 485 -8.57 -24.12 14.69
CA ARG A 485 -7.39 -23.25 14.90
C ARG A 485 -6.17 -24.02 15.39
N GLU A 486 -6.35 -24.98 16.28
CA GLU A 486 -5.25 -25.85 16.75
C GLU A 486 -4.63 -26.67 15.60
N LYS A 487 -5.44 -27.14 14.65
CA LYS A 487 -4.94 -27.84 13.44
C LYS A 487 -4.22 -26.87 12.50
N GLN A 488 -4.81 -25.71 12.25
CA GLN A 488 -4.23 -24.67 11.39
C GLN A 488 -2.87 -24.20 11.93
N THR A 489 -2.78 -23.92 13.24
CA THR A 489 -1.56 -23.41 13.88
C THR A 489 -0.37 -24.34 13.65
N LYS A 490 -0.57 -25.66 13.79
CA LYS A 490 0.51 -26.64 13.58
C LYS A 490 1.12 -26.57 12.17
N VAL A 491 0.26 -26.50 11.14
CA VAL A 491 0.74 -26.43 9.75
C VAL A 491 1.32 -25.05 9.43
N GLN A 492 0.78 -23.99 10.03
CA GLN A 492 1.29 -22.63 9.88
C GLN A 492 2.69 -22.49 10.45
N ASP A 493 2.97 -23.05 11.63
CA ASP A 493 4.30 -23.02 12.24
C ASP A 493 5.35 -23.68 11.33
N GLU A 494 5.01 -24.82 10.71
CA GLU A 494 5.86 -25.50 9.73
C GLU A 494 6.13 -24.65 8.48
N LEU A 495 5.08 -24.02 7.93
CA LEU A 495 5.22 -23.19 6.72
C LEU A 495 5.93 -21.87 6.99
N VAL A 496 5.79 -21.29 8.19
CA VAL A 496 6.57 -20.12 8.63
C VAL A 496 8.06 -20.48 8.73
N ALA A 497 8.39 -21.65 9.28
CA ALA A 497 9.78 -22.11 9.32
C ALA A 497 10.35 -22.29 7.89
N ALA A 498 9.60 -22.91 7.00
CA ALA A 498 10.01 -23.07 5.59
C ALA A 498 10.16 -21.73 4.85
N GLU A 499 9.31 -20.75 5.17
CA GLU A 499 9.39 -19.40 4.60
C GLU A 499 10.65 -18.68 5.07
N ASN A 500 10.98 -18.78 6.37
CA ASN A 500 12.18 -18.18 6.93
C ASN A 500 13.45 -18.78 6.31
N GLU A 501 13.51 -20.11 6.14
CA GLU A 501 14.62 -20.79 5.48
C GLU A 501 14.75 -20.35 4.01
N SER A 502 13.64 -20.33 3.27
CA SER A 502 13.62 -19.88 1.87
C SER A 502 14.07 -18.42 1.73
N LEU A 503 13.64 -17.55 2.65
CA LEU A 503 13.99 -16.14 2.66
C LEU A 503 15.48 -15.94 2.97
N GLN A 504 16.02 -16.70 3.92
CA GLN A 504 17.46 -16.67 4.23
C GLN A 504 18.28 -17.09 3.03
N LYS A 505 17.94 -18.22 2.40
CA LYS A 505 18.63 -18.70 1.20
C LYS A 505 18.63 -17.66 0.08
N TRP A 506 17.46 -17.06 -0.18
CA TRP A 506 17.33 -16.01 -1.19
C TRP A 506 18.20 -14.78 -0.89
N ARG A 507 18.31 -14.37 0.38
CA ARG A 507 19.21 -13.27 0.79
C ARG A 507 20.68 -13.63 0.56
N GLU A 508 21.08 -14.86 0.88
CA GLU A 508 22.45 -15.34 0.64
C GLU A 508 22.79 -15.39 -0.86
N ASP A 509 21.86 -15.86 -1.69
CA ASP A 509 22.02 -15.90 -3.14
C ASP A 509 22.15 -14.49 -3.75
N LYS A 510 21.44 -13.50 -3.20
CA LYS A 510 21.59 -12.10 -3.60
C LYS A 510 22.97 -11.52 -3.25
N GLU A 511 23.52 -11.86 -2.08
CA GLU A 511 24.83 -11.34 -1.66
C GLU A 511 26.00 -11.97 -2.42
N LYS A 512 25.92 -13.27 -2.77
CA LYS A 512 26.97 -13.98 -3.52
C LYS A 512 27.16 -13.50 -4.96
N ASN A 513 26.18 -12.79 -5.52
CA ASN A 513 26.13 -12.39 -6.93
C ASN A 513 26.57 -10.93 -7.18
N LYS A 514 27.24 -10.25 -6.24
CA LYS A 514 27.84 -8.94 -6.51
C LYS A 514 29.09 -9.11 -7.39
N VAL A 515 29.06 -8.53 -8.59
CA VAL A 515 30.17 -8.57 -9.57
C VAL A 515 31.40 -7.83 -9.03
N ASP A 516 32.59 -8.39 -9.26
CA ASP A 516 33.89 -7.81 -8.90
C ASP A 516 34.27 -6.66 -9.84
N GLU A 517 34.40 -5.45 -9.29
CA GLU A 517 34.66 -4.19 -10.03
C GLU A 517 36.05 -4.13 -10.69
N SER A 518 37.01 -4.96 -10.27
CA SER A 518 38.43 -4.86 -10.70
C SER A 518 38.70 -5.23 -12.17
N THR A 519 37.80 -5.96 -12.84
CA THR A 519 37.96 -6.38 -14.26
C THR A 519 37.37 -5.36 -15.26
N LEU A 520 36.56 -4.42 -14.77
CA LEU A 520 35.78 -3.50 -15.60
C LEU A 520 36.62 -2.33 -16.14
N ASP A 521 37.53 -1.81 -15.32
CA ASP A 521 38.35 -0.65 -15.66
C ASP A 521 39.35 -0.92 -16.80
N ALA A 522 39.82 -2.17 -16.94
CA ALA A 522 40.73 -2.56 -18.01
C ALA A 522 40.04 -2.61 -19.40
N LEU A 523 38.76 -3.00 -19.46
CA LEU A 523 38.01 -3.11 -20.71
C LEU A 523 37.56 -1.73 -21.22
N LEU A 524 37.24 -0.80 -20.31
CA LEU A 524 36.81 0.56 -20.65
C LEU A 524 37.95 1.48 -21.12
N ALA A 525 39.20 1.07 -20.90
CA ALA A 525 40.36 1.78 -21.43
C ALA A 525 40.55 1.57 -22.95
N ASP A 526 39.85 0.61 -23.54
CA ASP A 526 39.88 0.34 -24.98
C ASP A 526 38.91 1.29 -25.74
N PRO A 527 39.40 2.15 -26.64
CA PRO A 527 38.56 3.09 -27.37
C PRO A 527 37.58 2.42 -28.36
N ALA A 528 37.74 1.13 -28.67
CA ALA A 528 36.79 0.37 -29.48
C ALA A 528 35.58 -0.15 -28.67
N ILE A 529 35.60 0.00 -27.34
CA ILE A 529 34.52 -0.39 -26.44
C ILE A 529 33.64 0.83 -26.12
N SER A 530 32.33 0.64 -26.23
CA SER A 530 31.31 1.59 -25.77
C SER A 530 30.34 0.89 -24.82
N THR A 531 29.48 1.65 -24.15
CA THR A 531 28.59 1.14 -23.10
C THR A 531 27.14 1.24 -23.50
N ILE A 532 26.37 0.25 -23.05
CA ILE A 532 24.91 0.37 -22.93
C ILE A 532 24.64 0.64 -21.45
N ASP A 533 24.12 1.82 -21.15
CA ASP A 533 23.92 2.27 -19.76
C ASP A 533 22.45 2.29 -19.38
N SER A 534 22.19 2.06 -18.11
CA SER A 534 20.85 2.22 -17.55
C SER A 534 20.50 3.71 -17.47
N PRO A 535 19.32 4.13 -17.99
CA PRO A 535 18.89 5.53 -17.89
C PRO A 535 18.47 5.93 -16.47
N MET A 536 18.28 4.97 -15.55
CA MET A 536 17.84 5.23 -14.17
C MET A 536 18.20 4.11 -13.20
N ASP A 537 17.98 4.33 -11.90
CA ASP A 537 18.10 3.27 -10.91
C ASP A 537 16.93 2.26 -11.07
N ALA A 538 17.22 0.97 -11.25
CA ALA A 538 16.23 -0.05 -11.58
C ALA A 538 16.68 -1.47 -11.22
N ASN A 539 15.74 -2.43 -11.16
CA ASN A 539 16.06 -3.85 -11.23
C ASN A 539 16.14 -4.30 -12.69
N VAL A 540 17.09 -5.17 -13.02
CA VAL A 540 17.20 -5.78 -14.34
C VAL A 540 16.21 -6.95 -14.40
N TRP A 541 15.20 -6.88 -15.27
CA TRP A 541 14.23 -7.97 -15.43
C TRP A 541 14.73 -8.99 -16.44
N LYS A 542 15.01 -8.57 -17.68
CA LYS A 542 15.50 -9.46 -18.73
C LYS A 542 16.74 -8.88 -19.37
N VAL A 543 17.65 -9.76 -19.73
CA VAL A 543 18.73 -9.47 -20.67
C VAL A 543 18.39 -10.25 -21.94
N LEU A 544 18.25 -9.54 -23.06
CA LEU A 544 17.73 -10.06 -24.34
C LEU A 544 18.83 -10.34 -25.37
N VAL A 545 20.08 -10.21 -24.97
CA VAL A 545 21.28 -10.43 -25.79
C VAL A 545 22.29 -11.21 -24.97
N ASP A 546 23.08 -12.05 -25.64
CA ASP A 546 24.17 -12.82 -25.03
C ASP A 546 25.53 -12.21 -25.38
N GLU A 547 26.57 -12.56 -24.61
CA GLU A 547 27.95 -12.19 -24.96
C GLU A 547 28.33 -12.81 -26.31
N GLY A 548 28.87 -11.98 -27.21
CA GLY A 548 29.21 -12.34 -28.60
C GLY A 548 28.12 -12.03 -29.64
N ASP A 549 26.90 -11.68 -29.23
CA ASP A 549 25.81 -11.36 -30.16
C ASP A 549 26.11 -10.09 -30.98
N GLU A 550 25.76 -10.12 -32.26
CA GLU A 550 25.73 -8.92 -33.09
C GLU A 550 24.47 -8.10 -32.78
N ILE A 551 24.67 -6.82 -32.44
CA ILE A 551 23.59 -5.90 -32.08
C ILE A 551 23.42 -4.78 -33.10
N LYS A 552 22.17 -4.39 -33.32
CA LYS A 552 21.79 -3.29 -34.22
C LYS A 552 21.44 -2.04 -33.43
N ALA A 553 21.56 -0.88 -34.09
CA ALA A 553 21.09 0.39 -33.53
C ALA A 553 19.61 0.28 -33.08
N ASN A 554 19.32 0.80 -31.89
CA ASN A 554 18.01 0.76 -31.21
C ASN A 554 17.47 -0.65 -30.88
N GLN A 555 18.26 -1.72 -31.03
CA GLN A 555 17.86 -3.05 -30.57
C GLN A 555 17.72 -3.05 -29.05
N VAL A 556 16.63 -3.64 -28.55
CA VAL A 556 16.43 -3.79 -27.10
C VAL A 556 17.39 -4.85 -26.59
N CYS A 557 18.27 -4.46 -25.67
CA CYS A 557 19.31 -5.33 -25.10
C CYS A 557 18.93 -5.79 -23.69
N ALA A 558 18.23 -4.97 -22.93
CA ALA A 558 17.74 -5.33 -21.61
C ALA A 558 16.39 -4.66 -21.33
N ILE A 559 15.68 -5.23 -20.38
CA ILE A 559 14.43 -4.71 -19.84
C ILE A 559 14.64 -4.45 -18.35
N LEU A 560 14.38 -3.23 -17.92
CA LEU A 560 14.47 -2.84 -16.51
C LEU A 560 13.09 -2.59 -15.90
N GLU A 561 13.01 -2.80 -14.59
CA GLU A 561 11.87 -2.47 -13.75
C GLU A 561 12.26 -1.38 -12.75
N ALA A 562 11.61 -0.21 -12.88
CA ALA A 562 11.83 0.94 -12.00
C ALA A 562 10.48 1.57 -11.60
N MET A 563 10.47 2.24 -10.43
CA MET A 563 9.36 3.08 -9.96
C MET A 563 7.98 2.41 -9.87
N LYS A 564 7.91 1.07 -9.82
CA LYS A 564 6.65 0.29 -9.81
C LYS A 564 5.72 0.66 -10.98
N LEU A 565 6.26 1.15 -12.10
CA LEU A 565 5.46 1.59 -13.23
C LEU A 565 4.83 0.37 -13.92
N VAL A 566 3.51 0.42 -14.12
CA VAL A 566 2.75 -0.51 -14.96
C VAL A 566 2.04 0.34 -16.00
N GLU A 567 2.54 0.37 -17.24
CA GLU A 567 1.82 0.97 -18.37
C GLU A 567 1.13 -0.15 -19.17
N LYS A 568 -0.18 -0.05 -19.35
CA LYS A 568 -0.96 -0.97 -20.19
C LYS A 568 -1.07 -0.33 -21.58
N ARG A 569 -0.23 -0.73 -22.54
CA ARG A 569 -0.51 -0.49 -23.96
C ARG A 569 -1.35 -1.65 -24.50
N CYS A 570 -2.33 -1.32 -25.34
CA CYS A 570 -3.37 -2.23 -25.81
C CYS A 570 -2.84 -3.63 -26.17
N HIS A 571 -3.40 -4.66 -25.50
CA HIS A 571 -3.25 -6.11 -25.74
C HIS A 571 -1.91 -6.79 -25.40
N ASP A 572 -0.86 -6.06 -24.97
CA ASP A 572 0.36 -6.66 -24.41
C ASP A 572 0.79 -5.89 -23.16
N VAL A 573 0.97 -6.58 -22.03
CA VAL A 573 1.46 -5.97 -20.78
C VAL A 573 2.96 -5.69 -20.92
N VAL A 574 3.33 -4.52 -21.43
CA VAL A 574 4.73 -4.09 -21.52
C VAL A 574 4.96 -2.92 -20.57
N ALA A 575 5.32 -3.26 -19.33
CA ALA A 575 5.75 -2.31 -18.30
C ALA A 575 7.26 -2.48 -18.08
N GLU A 576 8.03 -2.03 -19.07
CA GLU A 576 9.42 -2.39 -19.30
C GLU A 576 10.18 -1.12 -19.73
N ILE A 577 11.21 -0.72 -18.98
CA ILE A 577 12.17 0.25 -19.53
C ILE A 577 13.09 -0.55 -20.45
N SER A 578 12.76 -0.52 -21.74
CA SER A 578 13.62 -1.10 -22.78
C SER A 578 14.91 -0.28 -22.86
N VAL A 579 16.01 -0.89 -22.44
CA VAL A 579 17.33 -0.33 -22.66
C VAL A 579 17.78 -0.78 -24.04
N GLN A 580 17.94 0.21 -24.91
CA GLN A 580 18.30 0.01 -26.30
C GLN A 580 19.78 0.27 -26.52
N ALA A 581 20.37 -0.46 -27.46
CA ALA A 581 21.69 -0.15 -27.97
C ALA A 581 21.70 1.25 -28.61
N PRO A 582 22.79 2.04 -28.50
CA PRO A 582 22.82 3.41 -28.98
C PRO A 582 22.45 3.52 -30.46
N TRP A 583 21.75 4.60 -30.83
CA TRP A 583 21.19 4.77 -32.16
C TRP A 583 22.26 4.95 -33.25
N ASP A 584 23.48 5.33 -32.86
CA ASP A 584 24.61 5.68 -33.72
C ASP A 584 25.64 4.54 -33.86
N ILE A 585 25.38 3.37 -33.27
CA ILE A 585 26.29 2.22 -33.41
C ILE A 585 26.27 1.63 -34.82
N LYS A 586 27.46 1.21 -35.28
CA LYS A 586 27.65 0.39 -36.49
C LYS A 586 27.51 -1.10 -36.13
N LYS A 587 28.05 -2.00 -36.96
CA LYS A 587 28.13 -3.43 -36.66
C LYS A 587 28.95 -3.62 -35.38
N CYS A 588 28.28 -3.95 -34.29
CA CYS A 588 28.90 -4.11 -32.97
C CYS A 588 28.54 -5.47 -32.40
N LYS A 589 29.42 -5.99 -31.54
CA LYS A 589 29.16 -7.19 -30.75
C LYS A 589 29.10 -6.89 -29.27
N VAL A 590 28.29 -7.65 -28.54
CA VAL A 590 28.32 -7.64 -27.08
C VAL A 590 29.64 -8.24 -26.63
N GLU A 591 30.54 -7.41 -26.09
CA GLU A 591 31.83 -7.88 -25.57
C GLU A 591 31.64 -8.55 -24.22
N LYS A 592 30.82 -7.94 -23.36
CA LYS A 592 30.61 -8.40 -21.99
C LYS A 592 29.28 -7.92 -21.44
N LEU A 593 28.54 -8.81 -20.77
CA LEU A 593 27.37 -8.44 -19.98
C LEU A 593 27.82 -8.11 -18.56
N LEU A 594 27.39 -6.96 -18.07
CA LEU A 594 27.75 -6.47 -16.73
C LEU A 594 26.63 -6.63 -15.72
N VAL A 595 25.46 -7.05 -16.19
CA VAL A 595 24.29 -7.29 -15.35
C VAL A 595 23.61 -8.61 -15.68
N ARG A 596 22.87 -9.13 -14.72
CA ARG A 596 22.00 -10.31 -14.87
C ARG A 596 20.56 -10.00 -14.45
N PRO A 597 19.57 -10.77 -14.95
CA PRO A 597 18.22 -10.75 -14.39
C PRO A 597 18.23 -10.84 -12.85
N GLY A 598 17.55 -9.93 -12.18
CA GLY A 598 17.45 -9.82 -10.71
C GLY A 598 18.43 -8.85 -10.04
N GLU A 599 19.41 -8.29 -10.77
CA GLU A 599 20.37 -7.32 -10.23
C GLU A 599 19.85 -5.88 -10.22
N ILE A 600 20.38 -5.03 -9.33
CA ILE A 600 20.06 -3.59 -9.27
C ILE A 600 21.14 -2.80 -10.02
N VAL A 601 20.71 -1.99 -10.99
CA VAL A 601 21.57 -1.05 -11.71
C VAL A 601 21.21 0.38 -11.30
N LYS A 602 22.21 1.27 -11.20
CA LYS A 602 22.00 2.71 -10.97
C LYS A 602 21.79 3.46 -12.28
N ALA A 603 21.29 4.68 -12.23
CA ALA A 603 21.31 5.63 -13.33
C ALA A 603 22.75 5.85 -13.80
N GLY A 604 23.01 5.67 -15.10
CA GLY A 604 24.36 5.66 -15.66
C GLY A 604 25.18 4.41 -15.32
N GLY A 605 24.60 3.42 -14.64
CA GLY A 605 25.21 2.12 -14.41
C GLY A 605 25.25 1.29 -15.69
N ARG A 606 26.35 0.60 -15.93
CA ARG A 606 26.62 -0.09 -17.20
C ARG A 606 25.92 -1.45 -17.23
N ILE A 607 25.18 -1.72 -18.30
CA ILE A 607 24.45 -2.98 -18.53
C ILE A 607 25.29 -3.92 -19.38
N ALA A 608 25.89 -3.40 -20.45
CA ALA A 608 26.73 -4.18 -21.35
C ALA A 608 27.87 -3.33 -21.90
N LEU A 609 28.99 -3.98 -22.17
CA LEU A 609 30.07 -3.44 -22.99
C LEU A 609 29.89 -3.96 -24.42
N ILE A 610 29.97 -3.06 -25.39
CA ILE A 610 29.82 -3.38 -26.81
C ILE A 610 31.06 -2.94 -27.56
N ARG A 611 31.59 -3.83 -28.40
CA ARG A 611 32.77 -3.58 -29.23
C ARG A 611 32.35 -3.21 -30.64
N GLN A 612 32.90 -2.13 -31.17
CA GLN A 612 32.76 -1.80 -32.59
C GLN A 612 33.61 -2.76 -33.43
N GLU A 613 33.00 -3.44 -34.39
CA GLU A 613 33.76 -4.17 -35.41
C GLU A 613 34.24 -3.16 -36.47
N ASN A 614 35.54 -3.17 -36.77
CA ASN A 614 36.16 -2.33 -37.81
C ASN A 614 35.66 -2.68 -39.21
#